data_AF-A0A1M6R211-F1
#
_entry.id   AF-A0A1M6R211-F1
#
_cell.length_a   1.000
_cell.length_b   1.000
_cell.length_c   1.000
_cell.angle_alpha   90.00
_cell.angle_beta   90.00
_cell.angle_gamma   90.00
#
_symmetry.space_group_name_H-M   'P 1'
#
loop_
_entity.id
_entity.type
_entity.pdbx_description
1 polymer ?
#
loop_
_entity_poly.entity_id
_entity_poly.type
_entity_poly.pdbx_seq_one_letter_code
_entity_poly.pdbx_strand_id
1 'polypeptide(L)'
;MRLISKIREYGFSGLARKAVLRWLKIENHEEKIKTLNYFLNKFHECSQLPPTDDADLRIMQKCDVVFLGIFDKLCQKHKLTYWLDYGTLLGAVRHHGFIPWDDDTDLAMPREDYNRLTDAFKLEFESLGFSFDERPERPMMSVGLGYKHHTTGIWTDIYPVDTCLADKDQFLAKNNIKAICELYRNYYVKNYYKKKNHESLDKLAEYKQSLFSNLPSKDSEYLIHPMETMAPITVSKPEDIYPIKKMLFDGFELNVPQKTELYLQQMYGKSFMKFPSEGVEHHGGEGTGRPPLKDWAKLNNVDMNEVYEHLLKVYNSL
;
A
#
# COMPACT_ATOMS: atom_id res chain seq x y z
N MET A 1 -13.90 -12.14 28.41
CA MET A 1 -13.49 -12.67 27.08
C MET A 1 -14.17 -14.00 26.69
N ARG A 2 -14.23 -15.03 27.54
CA ARG A 2 -14.84 -16.36 27.20
C ARG A 2 -16.34 -16.37 26.87
N LEU A 3 -17.13 -15.39 27.34
CA LEU A 3 -18.57 -15.32 27.07
C LEU A 3 -18.89 -14.76 25.68
N ILE A 4 -18.09 -13.79 25.22
CA ILE A 4 -18.26 -13.13 23.92
C ILE A 4 -17.91 -14.07 22.76
N SER A 5 -16.90 -14.94 22.93
CA SER A 5 -16.58 -15.97 21.92
C SER A 5 -17.72 -16.97 21.77
N LYS A 6 -18.33 -17.40 22.88
CA LYS A 6 -19.51 -18.28 22.88
C LYS A 6 -20.73 -17.62 22.22
N ILE A 7 -20.97 -16.32 22.43
CA ILE A 7 -22.09 -15.62 21.78
C ILE A 7 -21.90 -15.55 20.25
N ARG A 8 -20.66 -15.43 19.77
CA ARG A 8 -20.32 -15.50 18.34
C ARG A 8 -20.56 -16.91 17.75
N GLU A 9 -20.31 -17.94 18.54
CA GLU A 9 -20.39 -19.35 18.13
C GLU A 9 -21.82 -19.92 18.13
N TYR A 10 -22.71 -19.41 19.00
CA TYR A 10 -24.07 -19.97 19.21
C TYR A 10 -25.23 -19.12 18.66
N GLY A 11 -24.98 -18.02 17.94
CA GLY A 11 -26.02 -17.32 17.18
C GLY A 11 -27.21 -16.78 18.00
N PHE A 12 -26.95 -16.02 19.07
CA PHE A 12 -28.03 -15.37 19.83
C PHE A 12 -28.75 -14.30 18.99
N SER A 13 -30.08 -14.28 19.05
CA SER A 13 -30.92 -13.27 18.40
C SER A 13 -30.54 -11.85 18.84
N GLY A 14 -30.71 -10.86 17.94
CA GLY A 14 -30.21 -9.49 18.13
C GLY A 14 -30.65 -8.80 19.43
N LEU A 15 -31.77 -9.22 20.02
CA LEU A 15 -32.27 -8.73 21.31
C LEU A 15 -31.44 -9.19 22.51
N ALA A 16 -31.02 -10.46 22.55
CA ALA A 16 -30.19 -10.99 23.62
C ALA A 16 -28.77 -10.40 23.57
N ARG A 17 -28.22 -10.20 22.36
CA ARG A 17 -26.96 -9.48 22.16
C ARG A 17 -27.03 -8.04 22.68
N LYS A 18 -28.10 -7.30 22.34
CA LYS A 18 -28.31 -5.94 22.85
C LYS A 18 -28.40 -5.93 24.38
N ALA A 19 -29.14 -6.85 25.00
CA ALA A 19 -29.24 -6.94 26.45
C ALA A 19 -27.89 -7.22 27.13
N VAL A 20 -27.06 -8.11 26.56
CA VAL A 20 -25.71 -8.42 27.08
C VAL A 20 -24.76 -7.22 26.93
N LEU A 21 -24.76 -6.52 25.78
CA LEU A 21 -23.94 -5.33 25.57
C LEU A 21 -24.35 -4.18 26.52
N ARG A 22 -25.66 -4.00 26.71
CA ARG A 22 -26.27 -3.05 27.65
C ARG A 22 -25.88 -3.36 29.10
N TRP A 23 -25.91 -4.63 29.49
CA TRP A 23 -25.47 -5.09 30.82
C TRP A 23 -23.96 -4.88 31.04
N LEU A 24 -23.13 -5.11 30.01
CA LEU A 24 -21.69 -4.84 30.06
C LEU A 24 -21.32 -3.35 29.94
N LYS A 25 -22.30 -2.44 29.84
CA LYS A 25 -22.10 -1.01 29.55
C LYS A 25 -21.33 -0.72 28.24
N ILE A 26 -21.32 -1.66 27.31
CA ILE A 26 -20.71 -1.52 25.96
C ILE A 26 -21.75 -0.90 25.01
N GLU A 27 -22.54 0.05 25.49
CA GLU A 27 -23.49 0.77 24.65
C GLU A 27 -22.87 2.03 24.08
N ASN A 28 -23.04 2.15 22.77
CA ASN A 28 -22.81 3.32 21.93
C ASN A 28 -21.39 3.70 21.53
N HIS A 29 -20.35 2.89 21.70
CA HIS A 29 -19.06 3.23 21.08
C HIS A 29 -19.15 3.33 19.55
N GLU A 30 -19.82 2.37 18.90
CA GLU A 30 -19.98 2.38 17.43
C GLU A 30 -20.85 3.57 16.95
N GLU A 31 -21.98 3.84 17.61
CA GLU A 31 -22.82 5.01 17.28
C GLU A 31 -22.11 6.34 17.57
N LYS A 32 -21.32 6.43 18.65
CA LYS A 32 -20.50 7.60 18.96
C LYS A 32 -19.40 7.81 17.91
N ILE A 33 -18.72 6.75 17.47
CA ILE A 33 -17.70 6.82 16.40
C ILE A 33 -18.35 7.27 15.09
N LYS A 34 -19.51 6.72 14.72
CA LYS A 34 -20.27 7.15 13.54
C LYS A 34 -20.69 8.62 13.64
N THR A 35 -21.14 9.05 14.81
CA THR A 35 -21.53 10.45 15.07
C THR A 35 -20.33 11.39 15.00
N LEU A 36 -19.19 11.00 15.58
CA LEU A 36 -17.94 11.74 15.50
C LEU A 36 -17.48 11.85 14.03
N ASN A 37 -17.43 10.74 13.31
CA ASN A 37 -17.08 10.72 11.89
C ASN A 37 -18.01 11.58 11.03
N TYR A 38 -19.31 11.60 11.35
CA TYR A 38 -20.27 12.50 10.71
C TYR A 38 -19.90 13.96 10.96
N PHE A 39 -19.65 14.36 12.20
CA PHE A 39 -19.31 15.74 12.53
C PHE A 39 -17.94 16.16 11.98
N LEU A 40 -16.93 15.29 12.06
CA LEU A 40 -15.60 15.52 11.46
C LEU A 40 -15.74 15.82 9.97
N ASN A 41 -16.40 14.94 9.21
CA ASN A 41 -16.56 15.13 7.77
C ASN A 41 -17.57 16.22 7.39
N LYS A 42 -18.38 16.71 8.34
CA LYS A 42 -19.32 17.81 8.12
C LYS A 42 -18.67 19.16 8.35
N PHE A 43 -17.75 19.26 9.30
CA PHE A 43 -17.18 20.52 9.76
C PHE A 43 -15.70 20.69 9.43
N HIS A 44 -15.01 19.64 9.02
CA HIS A 44 -13.61 19.67 8.64
C HIS A 44 -13.38 18.94 7.31
N GLU A 45 -12.52 19.51 6.48
CA GLU A 45 -11.96 18.83 5.32
C GLU A 45 -10.69 18.09 5.74
N CYS A 46 -10.64 16.79 5.48
CA CYS A 46 -9.49 15.96 5.83
C CYS A 46 -8.19 16.50 5.21
N SER A 47 -8.27 17.01 3.98
CA SER A 47 -7.16 17.62 3.24
C SER A 47 -6.56 18.88 3.88
N GLN A 48 -7.26 19.52 4.82
CA GLN A 48 -6.77 20.74 5.47
C GLN A 48 -5.99 20.46 6.75
N LEU A 49 -5.81 19.20 7.13
CA LEU A 49 -4.99 18.86 8.29
C LEU A 49 -3.52 19.23 8.02
N PRO A 50 -2.84 19.85 9.00
CA PRO A 50 -1.42 20.10 8.88
C PRO A 50 -0.64 18.77 8.90
N PRO A 51 0.63 18.78 8.47
CA PRO A 51 1.56 17.70 8.79
C PRO A 51 1.55 17.39 10.29
N THR A 52 1.95 16.17 10.64
CA THR A 52 2.00 15.72 12.03
C THR A 52 2.80 16.65 12.95
N ASP A 53 2.31 16.84 14.17
CA ASP A 53 3.01 17.52 15.26
C ASP A 53 3.93 16.60 16.06
N ASP A 54 3.87 15.30 15.79
CA ASP A 54 4.84 14.32 16.27
C ASP A 54 6.18 14.51 15.56
N ALA A 55 7.17 15.01 16.30
CA ALA A 55 8.48 15.32 15.76
C ALA A 55 9.21 14.10 15.18
N ASP A 56 9.02 12.91 15.76
CA ASP A 56 9.69 11.69 15.31
C ASP A 56 9.07 11.17 14.02
N LEU A 57 7.73 11.17 13.96
CA LEU A 57 7.03 10.83 12.74
C LEU A 57 7.37 11.82 11.63
N ARG A 58 7.43 13.13 11.95
CA ARG A 58 7.71 14.15 10.93
C ARG A 58 9.11 14.03 10.35
N ILE A 59 10.14 13.78 11.17
CA ILE A 59 11.50 13.60 10.64
C ILE A 59 11.62 12.32 9.83
N MET A 60 10.89 11.25 10.19
CA MET A 60 10.83 10.03 9.39
C MET A 60 10.19 10.27 8.02
N GLN A 61 9.01 10.89 7.97
CA GLN A 61 8.33 11.28 6.72
C GLN A 61 9.24 12.11 5.80
N LYS A 62 10.02 13.04 6.38
CA LYS A 62 11.01 13.80 5.63
C LYS A 62 12.13 12.93 5.05
N CYS A 63 12.57 11.91 5.76
CA CYS A 63 13.54 10.95 5.24
C CYS A 63 12.94 10.10 4.12
N ASP A 64 11.70 9.61 4.31
CA ASP A 64 11.00 8.77 3.34
C ASP A 64 10.79 9.50 2.00
N VAL A 65 10.39 10.77 2.00
CA VAL A 65 10.24 11.52 0.74
C VAL A 65 11.57 11.74 0.02
N VAL A 66 12.67 11.98 0.74
CA VAL A 66 14.00 12.10 0.11
C VAL A 66 14.42 10.74 -0.47
N PHE A 67 14.13 9.65 0.24
CA PHE A 67 14.36 8.29 -0.24
C PHE A 67 13.57 7.99 -1.52
N LEU A 68 12.29 8.38 -1.59
CA LEU A 68 11.48 8.31 -2.81
C LEU A 68 12.08 9.16 -3.95
N GLY A 69 12.60 10.35 -3.65
CA GLY A 69 13.29 11.19 -4.63
C GLY A 69 14.57 10.54 -5.19
N ILE A 70 15.33 9.84 -4.35
CA ILE A 70 16.51 9.07 -4.78
C ILE A 70 16.09 7.90 -5.68
N PHE A 71 15.05 7.17 -5.28
CA PHE A 71 14.47 6.10 -6.08
C PHE A 71 13.99 6.61 -7.44
N ASP A 72 13.29 7.75 -7.50
CA ASP A 72 12.85 8.39 -8.75
C ASP A 72 14.02 8.66 -9.71
N LYS A 73 15.12 9.25 -9.22
CA LYS A 73 16.32 9.51 -10.03
C LYS A 73 16.93 8.22 -10.58
N LEU A 74 17.00 7.17 -9.78
CA LEU A 74 17.51 5.88 -10.22
C LEU A 74 16.58 5.23 -11.24
N CYS A 75 15.26 5.27 -11.05
CA CYS A 75 14.30 4.81 -12.04
C CYS A 75 14.42 5.55 -13.37
N GLN A 76 14.60 6.87 -13.35
CA GLN A 76 14.83 7.67 -14.55
C GLN A 76 16.11 7.24 -15.28
N LYS A 77 17.22 7.08 -14.54
CA LYS A 77 18.50 6.61 -15.08
C LYS A 77 18.40 5.23 -15.75
N HIS A 78 17.66 4.32 -15.12
CA HIS A 78 17.49 2.93 -15.59
C HIS A 78 16.28 2.72 -16.52
N LYS A 79 15.54 3.80 -16.85
CA LYS A 79 14.34 3.77 -17.68
C LYS A 79 13.31 2.76 -17.16
N LEU A 80 13.02 2.87 -15.87
CA LEU A 80 12.02 2.09 -15.16
C LEU A 80 10.83 2.98 -14.85
N THR A 81 9.63 2.47 -15.11
CA THR A 81 8.38 3.16 -14.80
C THR A 81 7.90 2.74 -13.42
N TYR A 82 7.46 3.72 -12.65
CA TYR A 82 6.76 3.53 -11.39
C TYR A 82 5.74 4.65 -11.21
N TRP A 83 4.84 4.50 -10.24
CA TRP A 83 4.01 5.58 -9.73
C TRP A 83 3.74 5.41 -8.23
N LEU A 84 3.41 6.50 -7.53
CA LEU A 84 2.94 6.44 -6.14
C LEU A 84 1.66 5.62 -6.06
N ASP A 85 1.54 4.80 -5.03
CA ASP A 85 0.39 3.93 -4.82
C ASP A 85 -0.25 4.15 -3.43
N TYR A 86 -1.40 3.53 -3.19
CA TYR A 86 -2.07 3.46 -1.89
C TYR A 86 -2.05 4.77 -1.05
N GLY A 87 -1.55 4.70 0.20
CA GLY A 87 -1.57 5.79 1.18
C GLY A 87 -0.71 6.97 0.72
N THR A 88 0.41 6.67 0.07
CA THR A 88 1.32 7.67 -0.50
C THR A 88 0.66 8.47 -1.62
N LEU A 89 -0.03 7.79 -2.56
CA LEU A 89 -0.76 8.47 -3.63
C LEU A 89 -1.93 9.29 -3.08
N LEU A 90 -2.65 8.74 -2.10
CA LEU A 90 -3.72 9.46 -1.41
C LEU A 90 -3.17 10.70 -0.70
N GLY A 91 -2.00 10.60 -0.07
CA GLY A 91 -1.29 11.72 0.53
C GLY A 91 -0.97 12.81 -0.49
N ALA A 92 -0.38 12.45 -1.62
CA ALA A 92 -0.07 13.41 -2.69
C ALA A 92 -1.30 14.20 -3.15
N VAL A 93 -2.44 13.51 -3.34
CA VAL A 93 -3.70 14.14 -3.77
C VAL A 93 -4.37 14.93 -2.66
N ARG A 94 -4.39 14.41 -1.43
CA ARG A 94 -5.21 14.93 -0.33
C ARG A 94 -4.48 15.95 0.53
N HIS A 95 -3.19 15.77 0.78
CA HIS A 95 -2.39 16.62 1.68
C HIS A 95 -1.18 17.26 0.99
N HIS A 96 -0.96 17.00 -0.31
CA HIS A 96 0.24 17.43 -1.04
C HIS A 96 1.55 16.91 -0.42
N GLY A 97 1.46 15.74 0.21
CA GLY A 97 2.47 15.23 1.13
C GLY A 97 1.97 14.01 1.89
N PHE A 98 2.63 13.64 2.97
CA PHE A 98 2.17 12.52 3.80
C PHE A 98 0.78 12.77 4.38
N ILE A 99 0.00 11.68 4.51
CA ILE A 99 -1.12 11.70 5.43
C ILE A 99 -0.55 11.89 6.84
N PRO A 100 -1.11 12.76 7.71
CA PRO A 100 -0.44 13.13 8.95
C PRO A 100 -0.13 11.94 9.88
N TRP A 101 -0.88 10.87 9.77
CA TRP A 101 -0.68 9.64 10.55
C TRP A 101 -0.07 8.49 9.72
N ASP A 102 0.39 8.70 8.50
CA ASP A 102 1.12 7.66 7.74
C ASP A 102 2.58 7.60 8.17
N ASP A 103 3.14 6.39 8.16
CA ASP A 103 4.50 6.08 8.58
C ASP A 103 5.29 5.22 7.59
N ASP A 104 4.80 5.03 6.37
CA ASP A 104 5.51 4.33 5.30
C ASP A 104 5.14 4.87 3.91
N THR A 105 5.69 4.24 2.88
CA THR A 105 5.42 4.60 1.48
C THR A 105 5.14 3.40 0.59
N ASP A 106 4.26 3.58 -0.38
CA ASP A 106 3.83 2.57 -1.33
C ASP A 106 4.05 3.05 -2.77
N LEU A 107 4.63 2.19 -3.60
CA LEU A 107 4.82 2.41 -5.02
C LEU A 107 4.23 1.25 -5.82
N ALA A 108 3.82 1.53 -7.05
CA ALA A 108 3.46 0.52 -8.03
C ALA A 108 4.40 0.58 -9.24
N MET A 109 4.69 -0.58 -9.82
CA MET A 109 5.50 -0.71 -11.03
C MET A 109 4.85 -1.70 -12.00
N PRO A 110 4.92 -1.48 -13.32
CA PRO A 110 4.57 -2.53 -14.28
C PRO A 110 5.40 -3.79 -14.00
N ARG A 111 4.80 -4.98 -14.11
CA ARG A 111 5.49 -6.27 -13.86
C ARG A 111 6.81 -6.38 -14.63
N GLU A 112 6.85 -5.93 -15.88
CA GLU A 112 8.06 -5.94 -16.70
C GLU A 112 9.16 -5.09 -16.07
N ASP A 113 8.86 -3.86 -15.64
CA ASP A 113 9.84 -2.97 -15.00
C ASP A 113 10.25 -3.44 -13.61
N TYR A 114 9.31 -3.99 -12.84
CA TYR A 114 9.58 -4.64 -11.57
C TYR A 114 10.57 -5.81 -11.73
N ASN A 115 10.34 -6.68 -12.72
CA ASN A 115 11.26 -7.79 -13.04
C ASN A 115 12.61 -7.29 -13.60
N ARG A 116 12.64 -6.09 -14.20
CA ARG A 116 13.83 -5.41 -14.69
C ARG A 116 14.56 -4.59 -13.62
N LEU A 117 14.26 -4.74 -12.34
CA LEU A 117 15.15 -4.31 -11.25
C LEU A 117 16.43 -5.18 -11.32
N THR A 118 17.25 -4.92 -12.33
CA THR A 118 18.44 -5.72 -12.70
C THR A 118 19.50 -5.66 -11.62
N ASP A 119 20.48 -6.57 -11.69
CA ASP A 119 21.65 -6.55 -10.83
C ASP A 119 22.37 -5.19 -10.86
N ALA A 120 22.39 -4.49 -12.00
CA ALA A 120 23.00 -3.16 -12.07
C ALA A 120 22.23 -2.11 -11.26
N PHE A 121 20.89 -2.13 -11.30
CA PHE A 121 20.07 -1.26 -10.44
C PHE A 121 20.29 -1.61 -8.97
N LYS A 122 20.29 -2.91 -8.64
CA LYS A 122 20.49 -3.40 -7.28
C LYS A 122 21.85 -3.01 -6.71
N LEU A 123 22.92 -3.28 -7.45
CA LEU A 123 24.29 -2.94 -7.06
C LEU A 123 24.46 -1.42 -6.86
N GLU A 124 23.89 -0.60 -7.74
CA GLU A 124 23.93 0.85 -7.56
C GLU A 124 23.16 1.28 -6.30
N PHE A 125 21.94 0.77 -6.11
CA PHE A 125 21.10 1.08 -4.95
C PHE A 125 21.76 0.64 -3.63
N GLU A 126 22.35 -0.56 -3.60
CA GLU A 126 23.11 -1.07 -2.46
C GLU A 126 24.40 -0.27 -2.20
N SER A 127 25.07 0.21 -3.25
CA SER A 127 26.27 1.07 -3.11
C SER A 127 25.96 2.42 -2.43
N LEU A 128 24.70 2.86 -2.47
CA LEU A 128 24.20 4.04 -1.77
C LEU A 128 23.78 3.75 -0.31
N GLY A 129 23.91 2.50 0.14
CA GLY A 129 23.56 2.06 1.49
C GLY A 129 22.10 1.66 1.67
N PHE A 130 21.36 1.45 0.57
CA PHE A 130 19.99 0.96 0.60
C PHE A 130 19.92 -0.57 0.54
N SER A 131 18.80 -1.13 0.96
CA SER A 131 18.58 -2.57 1.00
C SER A 131 17.35 -2.96 0.19
N PHE A 132 17.46 -4.06 -0.56
CA PHE A 132 16.32 -4.82 -1.04
C PHE A 132 15.98 -5.91 -0.04
N ASP A 133 14.75 -5.89 0.47
CA ASP A 133 14.12 -7.07 1.05
C ASP A 133 13.39 -7.79 -0.08
N GLU A 134 14.17 -8.57 -0.83
CA GLU A 134 13.58 -9.58 -1.68
C GLU A 134 12.89 -10.60 -0.78
N ARG A 135 11.59 -10.76 -0.99
CA ARG A 135 10.82 -11.84 -0.38
C ARG A 135 10.73 -12.95 -1.41
N PRO A 136 11.75 -13.81 -1.57
CA PRO A 136 11.75 -14.90 -2.55
C PRO A 136 10.62 -15.89 -2.29
N GLU A 137 10.06 -15.90 -1.08
CA GLU A 137 8.85 -16.63 -0.76
C GLU A 137 7.56 -15.93 -1.20
N ARG A 138 7.58 -14.64 -1.57
CA ARG A 138 6.42 -13.86 -2.06
C ARG A 138 6.73 -13.00 -3.32
N PRO A 139 7.41 -13.52 -4.36
CA PRO A 139 7.91 -12.72 -5.48
C PRO A 139 6.80 -12.09 -6.34
N MET A 140 5.57 -12.60 -6.19
CA MET A 140 4.41 -12.12 -6.93
C MET A 140 3.71 -10.92 -6.25
N MET A 141 4.02 -10.64 -4.98
CA MET A 141 3.25 -9.71 -4.14
C MET A 141 3.89 -8.35 -3.97
N SER A 142 5.14 -8.29 -3.51
CA SER A 142 5.90 -7.04 -3.37
C SER A 142 7.37 -7.30 -3.10
N VAL A 143 8.20 -6.28 -3.38
CA VAL A 143 9.57 -6.15 -2.86
C VAL A 143 9.58 -4.96 -1.92
N GLY A 144 10.27 -5.12 -0.80
CA GLY A 144 10.52 -4.04 0.14
C GLY A 144 11.85 -3.35 -0.17
N LEU A 145 11.86 -2.01 -0.15
CA LEU A 145 13.08 -1.21 -0.19
C LEU A 145 13.22 -0.47 1.14
N GLY A 146 14.46 -0.30 1.62
CA GLY A 146 14.68 0.48 2.83
C GLY A 146 16.08 1.05 2.93
N TYR A 147 16.26 1.99 3.85
CA TYR A 147 17.57 2.51 4.23
C TYR A 147 17.85 2.15 5.68
N LYS A 148 18.66 1.11 5.92
CA LYS A 148 18.91 0.57 7.27
C LYS A 148 17.61 0.35 8.04
N HIS A 149 16.61 -0.24 7.38
CA HIS A 149 15.22 -0.32 7.85
C HIS A 149 15.09 -0.74 9.33
N HIS A 150 15.81 -1.78 9.75
CA HIS A 150 15.79 -2.28 11.13
C HIS A 150 16.25 -1.29 12.21
N THR A 151 16.92 -0.20 11.84
CA THR A 151 17.36 0.84 12.76
C THR A 151 16.70 2.18 12.51
N THR A 152 16.23 2.48 11.30
CA THR A 152 15.67 3.80 10.94
C THR A 152 14.14 3.80 10.81
N GLY A 153 13.53 2.64 10.55
CA GLY A 153 12.11 2.53 10.19
C GLY A 153 11.81 2.82 8.71
N ILE A 154 12.70 3.49 7.97
CA ILE A 154 12.49 3.90 6.57
C ILE A 154 12.21 2.69 5.68
N TRP A 155 11.09 2.74 4.98
CA TRP A 155 10.58 1.64 4.16
C TRP A 155 9.70 2.12 3.00
N THR A 156 9.81 1.42 1.88
CA THR A 156 8.91 1.54 0.75
C THR A 156 8.53 0.16 0.22
N ASP A 157 7.24 -0.12 0.12
CA ASP A 157 6.75 -1.32 -0.56
C ASP A 157 6.55 -1.03 -2.06
N ILE A 158 7.00 -1.94 -2.92
CA ILE A 158 6.78 -1.88 -4.37
C ILE A 158 5.84 -3.01 -4.80
N TYR A 159 4.68 -2.63 -5.34
CA TYR A 159 3.65 -3.53 -5.85
C TYR A 159 3.77 -3.72 -7.37
N PRO A 160 3.99 -4.96 -7.84
CA PRO A 160 4.05 -5.24 -9.26
C PRO A 160 2.66 -5.39 -9.89
N VAL A 161 2.37 -4.53 -10.86
CA VAL A 161 1.10 -4.47 -11.60
C VAL A 161 1.18 -5.34 -12.85
N ASP A 162 0.35 -6.37 -12.88
CA ASP A 162 0.26 -7.31 -14.00
C ASP A 162 -0.58 -6.74 -15.15
N THR A 163 -0.42 -7.29 -16.35
CA THR A 163 -1.21 -6.88 -17.51
C THR A 163 -1.99 -8.06 -18.08
N CYS A 164 -3.18 -7.78 -18.63
CA CYS A 164 -4.06 -8.79 -19.19
C CYS A 164 -4.68 -8.28 -20.49
N LEU A 165 -4.81 -9.16 -21.48
CA LEU A 165 -5.63 -8.92 -22.67
C LEU A 165 -7.11 -9.13 -22.33
N ALA A 166 -8.00 -8.34 -22.92
CA ALA A 166 -9.43 -8.58 -22.80
C ALA A 166 -9.88 -9.61 -23.84
N ASP A 167 -10.91 -10.38 -23.50
CA ASP A 167 -11.75 -11.01 -24.52
C ASP A 167 -12.53 -9.93 -25.29
N LYS A 168 -12.96 -10.26 -26.51
CA LYS A 168 -13.58 -9.34 -27.49
C LYS A 168 -14.81 -8.54 -27.01
N ASP A 169 -15.38 -8.85 -25.84
CA ASP A 169 -16.51 -8.13 -25.23
C ASP A 169 -16.06 -7.28 -24.03
N GLN A 170 -15.85 -5.98 -24.27
CA GLN A 170 -15.24 -5.04 -23.33
C GLN A 170 -16.08 -4.73 -22.08
N PHE A 171 -17.42 -4.85 -22.13
CA PHE A 171 -18.28 -4.48 -20.99
C PHE A 171 -18.33 -5.58 -19.92
N LEU A 172 -18.26 -6.85 -20.35
CA LEU A 172 -18.15 -8.00 -19.45
C LEU A 172 -16.70 -8.26 -19.01
N ALA A 173 -15.71 -7.81 -19.79
CA ALA A 173 -14.29 -8.06 -19.54
C ALA A 173 -13.82 -7.63 -18.14
N LYS A 174 -14.12 -6.41 -17.68
CA LYS A 174 -13.60 -5.92 -16.38
C LYS A 174 -14.15 -6.71 -15.18
N ASN A 175 -15.44 -7.04 -15.18
CA ASN A 175 -16.05 -7.82 -14.10
C ASN A 175 -15.61 -9.28 -14.15
N ASN A 176 -15.44 -9.84 -15.36
CA ASN A 176 -14.86 -11.16 -15.54
C ASN A 176 -13.41 -11.21 -15.03
N ILE A 177 -12.58 -10.22 -15.38
CA ILE A 177 -11.20 -10.11 -14.86
C ILE A 177 -11.20 -10.04 -13.34
N LYS A 178 -12.05 -9.21 -12.73
CA LYS A 178 -12.18 -9.15 -11.26
C LYS A 178 -12.56 -10.52 -10.67
N ALA A 179 -13.55 -11.19 -11.23
CA ALA A 179 -13.95 -12.53 -10.78
C ALA A 179 -12.80 -13.54 -10.91
N ILE A 180 -12.03 -13.50 -12.00
CA ILE A 180 -10.84 -14.34 -12.19
C ILE A 180 -9.76 -14.02 -11.14
N CYS A 181 -9.52 -12.74 -10.87
CA CYS A 181 -8.60 -12.32 -9.81
C CYS A 181 -9.07 -12.82 -8.43
N GLU A 182 -10.38 -12.80 -8.14
CA GLU A 182 -10.95 -13.34 -6.91
C GLU A 182 -10.78 -14.87 -6.82
N LEU A 183 -10.98 -15.60 -7.92
CA LEU A 183 -10.72 -17.04 -8.00
C LEU A 183 -9.27 -17.34 -7.65
N TYR A 184 -8.32 -16.63 -8.28
CA TYR A 184 -6.91 -16.78 -7.99
C TYR A 184 -6.57 -16.41 -6.55
N ARG A 185 -7.05 -15.26 -6.04
CA ARG A 185 -6.82 -14.84 -4.65
C ARG A 185 -7.30 -15.88 -3.65
N ASN A 186 -8.48 -16.45 -3.86
CA ASN A 186 -9.01 -17.50 -2.99
C ASN A 186 -8.12 -18.74 -3.00
N TYR A 187 -7.61 -19.13 -4.16
CA TYR A 187 -6.64 -20.21 -4.31
C TYR A 187 -5.33 -19.89 -3.58
N TYR A 188 -4.75 -18.70 -3.81
CA TYR A 188 -3.54 -18.21 -3.16
C TYR A 188 -3.68 -18.19 -1.63
N VAL A 189 -4.77 -17.64 -1.08
CA VAL A 189 -5.01 -17.59 0.36
C VAL A 189 -5.12 -18.99 0.97
N LYS A 190 -5.80 -19.91 0.26
CA LYS A 190 -6.01 -21.28 0.73
C LYS A 190 -4.70 -22.08 0.75
N ASN A 191 -3.90 -21.97 -0.31
CA ASN A 191 -2.74 -22.84 -0.53
C ASN A 191 -1.44 -22.23 -0.01
N TYR A 192 -1.30 -20.91 0.02
CA TYR A 192 -0.08 -20.25 0.48
C TYR A 192 -0.29 -19.55 1.83
N TYR A 193 -1.18 -18.55 1.90
CA TYR A 193 -1.28 -17.68 3.08
C TYR A 193 -1.67 -18.40 4.38
N LYS A 194 -2.64 -19.33 4.32
CA LYS A 194 -3.14 -20.05 5.51
C LYS A 194 -2.26 -21.22 5.95
N LYS A 195 -1.09 -21.44 5.33
CA LYS A 195 -0.13 -22.53 5.60
C LYS A 195 -0.70 -23.95 5.68
N LYS A 196 -1.94 -24.18 5.20
CA LYS A 196 -2.61 -25.50 5.32
C LYS A 196 -2.10 -26.52 4.30
N ASN A 197 -1.72 -26.07 3.10
CA ASN A 197 -1.23 -26.90 1.99
C ASN A 197 -0.20 -26.10 1.18
N HIS A 198 0.99 -25.84 1.73
CA HIS A 198 2.00 -24.96 1.13
C HIS A 198 2.39 -25.42 -0.29
N GLU A 199 1.69 -24.89 -1.30
CA GLU A 199 2.07 -25.10 -2.69
C GLU A 199 3.32 -24.29 -3.02
N SER A 200 4.11 -24.77 -3.98
CA SER A 200 5.25 -24.01 -4.49
C SER A 200 4.76 -22.76 -5.22
N LEU A 201 5.59 -21.73 -5.23
CA LEU A 201 5.34 -20.50 -5.98
C LEU A 201 5.15 -20.78 -7.48
N ASP A 202 5.87 -21.76 -8.02
CA ASP A 202 5.71 -22.19 -9.41
C ASP A 202 4.28 -22.64 -9.71
N LYS A 203 3.66 -23.42 -8.81
CA LYS A 203 2.27 -23.87 -8.99
C LYS A 203 1.27 -22.71 -8.91
N LEU A 204 1.52 -21.74 -8.03
CA LEU A 204 0.69 -20.53 -7.95
C LEU A 204 0.83 -19.72 -9.24
N ALA A 205 2.05 -19.55 -9.76
CA ALA A 205 2.31 -18.86 -11.00
C ALA A 205 1.68 -19.58 -12.21
N GLU A 206 1.80 -20.91 -12.29
CA GLU A 206 1.15 -21.76 -13.31
C GLU A 206 -0.38 -21.62 -13.24
N TYR A 207 -0.97 -21.64 -12.05
CA TYR A 207 -2.41 -21.47 -11.90
C TYR A 207 -2.86 -20.07 -12.31
N LYS A 208 -2.11 -19.03 -11.93
CA LYS A 208 -2.37 -17.66 -12.38
C LYS A 208 -2.31 -17.57 -13.91
N GLN A 209 -1.28 -18.14 -14.52
CA GLN A 209 -1.14 -18.16 -15.98
C GLN A 209 -2.27 -18.95 -16.66
N SER A 210 -2.78 -20.01 -16.03
CA SER A 210 -3.92 -20.78 -16.57
C SER A 210 -5.22 -19.97 -16.61
N LEU A 211 -5.36 -18.97 -15.72
CA LEU A 211 -6.52 -18.11 -15.59
C LEU A 211 -6.46 -16.86 -16.49
N PHE A 212 -5.26 -16.36 -16.77
CA PHE A 212 -5.02 -15.20 -17.61
C PHE A 212 -4.32 -15.66 -18.88
N SER A 213 -5.08 -15.83 -19.97
CA SER A 213 -4.61 -16.46 -21.21
C SER A 213 -3.49 -15.69 -21.93
N ASN A 214 -3.09 -14.50 -21.47
CA ASN A 214 -1.87 -13.79 -21.87
C ASN A 214 -1.43 -12.79 -20.78
N LEU A 215 -0.44 -13.16 -19.96
CA LEU A 215 0.35 -12.28 -19.11
C LEU A 215 1.69 -11.97 -19.81
N PRO A 216 2.37 -10.86 -19.48
CA PRO A 216 2.13 -9.50 -19.96
C PRO A 216 2.40 -9.29 -21.48
N SER A 217 1.66 -8.37 -22.12
CA SER A 217 1.89 -7.92 -23.51
C SER A 217 1.87 -6.38 -23.60
N LYS A 218 2.56 -5.81 -24.59
CA LYS A 218 2.50 -4.37 -24.91
C LYS A 218 1.13 -3.92 -25.43
N ASP A 219 0.31 -4.88 -25.88
CA ASP A 219 -1.04 -4.68 -26.39
C ASP A 219 -2.13 -4.92 -25.32
N SER A 220 -1.74 -5.00 -24.04
CA SER A 220 -2.69 -5.27 -22.96
C SER A 220 -3.78 -4.22 -22.83
N GLU A 221 -5.02 -4.68 -22.64
CA GLU A 221 -6.19 -3.79 -22.47
C GLU A 221 -6.43 -3.41 -21.01
N TYR A 222 -5.84 -4.15 -20.06
CA TYR A 222 -6.03 -3.94 -18.64
C TYR A 222 -4.74 -4.11 -17.83
N LEU A 223 -4.64 -3.30 -16.77
CA LEU A 223 -3.64 -3.34 -15.72
C LEU A 223 -4.31 -3.85 -14.45
N ILE A 224 -3.69 -4.82 -13.79
CA ILE A 224 -4.25 -5.52 -12.63
C ILE A 224 -3.29 -5.34 -11.45
N HIS A 225 -3.78 -4.62 -10.43
CA HIS A 225 -3.06 -4.49 -9.17
C HIS A 225 -2.90 -5.87 -8.51
N PRO A 226 -1.76 -6.17 -7.85
CA PRO A 226 -1.47 -7.50 -7.32
C PRO A 226 -2.62 -8.07 -6.47
N MET A 227 -3.18 -9.15 -6.99
CA MET A 227 -4.33 -9.88 -6.44
C MET A 227 -3.95 -10.74 -5.23
N GLU A 228 -2.65 -10.94 -5.01
CA GLU A 228 -2.03 -11.59 -3.85
C GLU A 228 -2.15 -10.74 -2.57
N THR A 229 -2.39 -9.44 -2.70
CA THR A 229 -2.66 -8.54 -1.58
C THR A 229 -4.08 -8.76 -1.03
N MET A 230 -4.29 -8.45 0.26
CA MET A 230 -5.64 -8.47 0.86
C MET A 230 -6.44 -7.20 0.56
N ALA A 231 -5.88 -6.27 -0.21
CA ALA A 231 -6.55 -5.05 -0.63
C ALA A 231 -7.65 -5.32 -1.68
N PRO A 232 -8.56 -4.37 -1.93
CA PRO A 232 -9.55 -4.48 -3.00
C PRO A 232 -8.91 -4.70 -4.38
N ILE A 233 -9.50 -5.58 -5.21
CA ILE A 233 -9.00 -5.84 -6.56
C ILE A 233 -9.27 -4.63 -7.46
N THR A 234 -8.17 -4.01 -7.88
CA THR A 234 -8.17 -2.86 -8.78
C THR A 234 -7.78 -3.30 -10.19
N VAL A 235 -8.64 -2.97 -11.15
CA VAL A 235 -8.44 -3.22 -12.58
C VAL A 235 -8.58 -1.89 -13.29
N SER A 236 -7.51 -1.42 -13.93
CA SER A 236 -7.44 -0.12 -14.60
C SER A 236 -7.18 -0.32 -16.09
N LYS A 237 -7.59 0.63 -16.92
CA LYS A 237 -7.17 0.63 -18.33
C LYS A 237 -5.82 1.33 -18.48
N PRO A 238 -5.01 1.00 -19.50
CA PRO A 238 -3.76 1.72 -19.77
C PRO A 238 -3.95 3.24 -19.83
N GLU A 239 -5.01 3.75 -20.46
CA GLU A 239 -5.28 5.19 -20.54
C GLU A 239 -5.70 5.86 -19.22
N ASP A 240 -5.96 5.08 -18.17
CA ASP A 240 -6.20 5.61 -16.83
C ASP A 240 -4.87 5.88 -16.10
N ILE A 241 -3.81 5.16 -16.47
CA ILE A 241 -2.48 5.24 -15.85
C ILE A 241 -1.53 6.07 -16.69
N TYR A 242 -1.51 5.85 -18.00
CA TYR A 242 -0.58 6.46 -18.94
C TYR A 242 -1.21 7.64 -19.72
N PRO A 243 -0.40 8.63 -20.14
CA PRO A 243 1.00 8.82 -19.76
C PRO A 243 1.13 9.12 -18.27
N ILE A 244 2.22 8.69 -17.63
CA ILE A 244 2.49 9.03 -16.24
C ILE A 244 2.64 10.56 -16.13
N LYS A 245 2.02 11.15 -15.10
CA LYS A 245 2.18 12.57 -14.78
C LYS A 245 2.99 12.74 -13.49
N LYS A 246 3.43 13.96 -13.23
CA LYS A 246 4.10 14.32 -11.98
C LYS A 246 3.13 15.03 -11.03
N MET A 247 3.30 14.84 -9.74
CA MET A 247 2.58 15.55 -8.68
C MET A 247 3.52 15.82 -7.51
N LEU A 248 3.33 16.94 -6.82
CA LEU A 248 4.07 17.26 -5.61
C LEU A 248 3.67 16.35 -4.46
N PHE A 249 4.68 15.82 -3.77
CA PHE A 249 4.56 15.09 -2.52
C PHE A 249 5.68 15.59 -1.60
N ASP A 250 5.33 16.36 -0.56
CA ASP A 250 6.29 16.94 0.40
C ASP A 250 7.47 17.69 -0.28
N GLY A 251 7.19 18.38 -1.38
CA GLY A 251 8.15 19.19 -2.14
C GLY A 251 8.90 18.45 -3.26
N PHE A 252 8.67 17.15 -3.44
CA PHE A 252 9.26 16.35 -4.51
C PHE A 252 8.23 16.09 -5.61
N GLU A 253 8.62 16.25 -6.88
CA GLU A 253 7.78 15.92 -8.04
C GLU A 253 7.91 14.42 -8.38
N LEU A 254 6.92 13.63 -7.95
CA LEU A 254 6.93 12.17 -8.10
C LEU A 254 5.88 11.70 -9.10
N ASN A 255 6.11 10.51 -9.67
CA ASN A 255 5.24 9.93 -10.69
C ASN A 255 3.89 9.50 -10.11
N VAL A 256 2.79 9.85 -10.77
CA VAL A 256 1.43 9.42 -10.43
C VAL A 256 0.65 9.02 -11.69
N PRO A 257 -0.41 8.18 -11.57
CA PRO A 257 -1.27 7.84 -12.71
C PRO A 257 -1.92 9.07 -13.35
N GLN A 258 -2.14 9.05 -14.67
CA GLN A 258 -2.82 10.13 -15.41
C GLN A 258 -4.15 10.54 -14.77
N LYS A 259 -5.04 9.56 -14.56
CA LYS A 259 -6.36 9.75 -13.93
C LYS A 259 -6.31 9.36 -12.45
N THR A 260 -5.48 10.07 -11.69
CA THR A 260 -5.18 9.78 -10.28
C THR A 260 -6.43 9.61 -9.40
N GLU A 261 -7.40 10.51 -9.52
CA GLU A 261 -8.60 10.50 -8.71
C GLU A 261 -9.49 9.30 -9.04
N LEU A 262 -9.54 8.90 -10.32
CA LEU A 262 -10.24 7.69 -10.73
C LEU A 262 -9.54 6.45 -10.16
N TYR A 263 -8.22 6.42 -10.16
CA TYR A 263 -7.43 5.32 -9.59
C TYR A 263 -7.68 5.17 -8.09
N LEU A 264 -7.59 6.27 -7.33
CA LEU A 264 -7.91 6.28 -5.89
C LEU A 264 -9.37 5.90 -5.61
N GLN A 265 -10.33 6.34 -6.43
CA GLN A 265 -11.73 5.91 -6.30
C GLN A 265 -11.92 4.41 -6.52
N GLN A 266 -11.12 3.77 -7.37
CA GLN A 266 -11.18 2.32 -7.57
C GLN A 266 -10.67 1.56 -6.33
N MET A 267 -9.67 2.11 -5.63
CA MET A 267 -9.07 1.51 -4.43
C MET A 267 -9.90 1.74 -3.17
N TYR A 268 -10.28 3.00 -2.91
CA TYR A 268 -10.86 3.44 -1.65
C TYR A 268 -12.36 3.82 -1.76
N GLY A 269 -12.92 3.77 -2.96
CA GLY A 269 -14.29 4.22 -3.22
C GLY A 269 -14.43 5.74 -3.32
N LYS A 270 -15.66 6.21 -3.54
CA LYS A 270 -15.98 7.63 -3.77
C LYS A 270 -15.69 8.55 -2.58
N SER A 271 -15.52 7.99 -1.38
CA SER A 271 -15.28 8.71 -0.14
C SER A 271 -13.81 8.84 0.24
N PHE A 272 -12.86 8.53 -0.65
CA PHE A 272 -11.42 8.52 -0.35
C PHE A 272 -10.87 9.86 0.21
N MET A 273 -11.49 10.99 -0.13
CA MET A 273 -11.13 12.32 0.40
C MET A 273 -11.62 12.58 1.82
N LYS A 274 -12.49 11.72 2.38
CA LYS A 274 -13.05 11.87 3.72
C LYS A 274 -12.12 11.31 4.79
N PHE A 275 -12.39 11.68 6.04
CA PHE A 275 -11.80 10.99 7.18
C PHE A 275 -12.18 9.51 7.16
N PRO A 276 -11.24 8.59 7.47
CA PRO A 276 -11.52 7.17 7.51
C PRO A 276 -12.55 6.85 8.61
N SER A 277 -13.49 5.97 8.31
CA SER A 277 -14.53 5.57 9.27
C SER A 277 -14.05 4.58 10.33
N GLU A 278 -12.91 3.93 10.06
CA GLU A 278 -12.25 2.97 10.93
C GLU A 278 -10.86 3.53 11.27
N GLY A 279 -10.33 3.18 12.44
CA GLY A 279 -8.99 3.58 12.84
C GLY A 279 -7.95 3.03 11.87
N VAL A 280 -6.92 3.82 11.59
CA VAL A 280 -5.74 3.37 10.86
C VAL A 280 -4.70 3.04 11.92
N GLU A 281 -4.34 1.77 12.07
CA GLU A 281 -3.20 1.38 12.89
C GLU A 281 -1.92 1.67 12.08
N HIS A 282 -0.95 2.32 12.72
CA HIS A 282 0.40 2.47 12.17
C HIS A 282 1.04 1.10 11.90
N HIS A 283 2.10 1.06 11.10
CA HIS A 283 2.90 -0.15 10.96
C HIS A 283 3.58 -0.48 12.30
N GLY A 284 3.01 -1.45 13.03
CA GLY A 284 3.40 -1.76 14.41
C GLY A 284 2.48 -1.12 15.46
N GLY A 285 2.59 -1.54 16.72
CA GLY A 285 1.72 -1.06 17.80
C GLY A 285 1.05 -2.18 18.60
N GLU A 286 0.07 -1.80 19.42
CA GLU A 286 -0.60 -2.72 20.36
C GLU A 286 -1.15 -3.97 19.64
N GLY A 287 -0.69 -5.16 20.06
CA GLY A 287 -1.14 -6.43 19.51
C GLY A 287 -0.34 -6.97 18.32
N THR A 288 0.57 -6.18 17.73
CA THR A 288 1.44 -6.64 16.62
C THR A 288 2.74 -7.30 17.11
N GLY A 289 3.15 -7.01 18.35
CA GLY A 289 4.42 -7.46 18.93
C GLY A 289 5.64 -6.68 18.42
N ARG A 290 5.45 -5.58 17.67
CA ARG A 290 6.51 -4.69 17.20
C ARG A 290 6.16 -3.23 17.50
N PRO A 291 7.13 -2.37 17.85
CA PRO A 291 6.88 -0.94 18.04
C PRO A 291 6.55 -0.24 16.70
N PRO A 292 5.81 0.88 16.73
CA PRO A 292 5.60 1.76 15.56
C PRO A 292 6.92 2.13 14.87
N LEU A 293 6.94 2.25 13.53
CA LEU A 293 8.17 2.51 12.77
C LEU A 293 8.91 3.78 13.23
N LYS A 294 8.17 4.85 13.52
CA LYS A 294 8.73 6.11 14.05
C LYS A 294 9.57 5.94 15.31
N ASP A 295 9.32 4.90 16.11
CA ASP A 295 10.04 4.64 17.36
C ASP A 295 11.36 3.87 17.13
N TRP A 296 11.57 3.28 15.94
CA TRP A 296 12.71 2.39 15.69
C TRP A 296 14.04 3.13 15.79
N ALA A 297 14.13 4.35 15.27
CA ALA A 297 15.33 5.17 15.36
C ALA A 297 15.71 5.45 16.82
N LYS A 298 14.73 5.84 17.65
CA LYS A 298 14.94 6.07 19.09
C LYS A 298 15.41 4.82 19.82
N LEU A 299 14.76 3.68 19.55
CA LEU A 299 15.12 2.40 20.18
C LEU A 299 16.53 1.93 19.81
N ASN A 300 17.04 2.35 18.65
CA ASN A 300 18.38 1.99 18.17
C ASN A 300 19.42 3.13 18.33
N ASN A 301 19.08 4.22 19.03
CA ASN A 301 19.95 5.40 19.21
C ASN A 301 20.45 6.01 17.88
N VAL A 302 19.57 6.09 16.87
CA VAL A 302 19.84 6.71 15.57
C VAL A 302 19.30 8.15 15.55
N ASP A 303 20.13 9.12 15.17
CA ASP A 303 19.68 10.49 14.91
C ASP A 303 19.12 10.62 13.49
N MET A 304 17.81 10.79 13.39
CA MET A 304 17.12 10.91 12.11
C MET A 304 17.44 12.23 11.38
N ASN A 305 17.95 13.26 12.06
CA ASN A 305 18.43 14.46 11.37
C ASN A 305 19.72 14.17 10.59
N GLU A 306 20.65 13.39 11.18
CA GLU A 306 21.85 12.95 10.46
C GLU A 306 21.49 12.05 9.27
N VAL A 307 20.49 11.18 9.45
CA VAL A 307 19.94 10.35 8.36
C VAL A 307 19.37 11.23 7.24
N TYR A 308 18.55 12.23 7.59
CA TYR A 308 17.96 13.15 6.63
C TYR A 308 19.03 13.91 5.81
N GLU A 309 20.03 14.48 6.48
CA GLU A 309 21.15 15.18 5.82
C GLU A 309 21.97 14.26 4.92
N HIS A 310 22.20 13.01 5.36
CA HIS A 310 22.86 12.00 4.53
C HIS A 310 22.04 11.69 3.26
N LEU A 311 20.73 11.44 3.40
CA LEU A 311 19.87 11.16 2.25
C LEU A 311 19.82 12.35 1.29
N LEU A 312 19.74 13.59 1.79
CA LEU A 312 19.79 14.78 0.94
C LEU A 312 21.11 14.88 0.18
N LYS A 313 22.23 14.57 0.83
CA LYS A 313 23.54 14.55 0.16
C LYS A 313 23.58 13.50 -0.96
N VAL A 314 23.04 12.31 -0.72
CA VAL A 314 22.92 11.26 -1.75
C VAL A 314 22.03 11.76 -2.89
N TYR A 315 20.84 12.27 -2.59
CA TYR A 315 19.91 12.82 -3.58
C TYR A 315 20.56 13.88 -4.47
N ASN A 316 21.32 14.80 -3.88
CA ASN A 316 21.98 15.89 -4.62
C ASN A 316 23.18 15.42 -5.47
N SER A 317 23.70 14.21 -5.22
CA SER A 317 24.85 13.66 -5.97
C SER A 317 24.46 12.86 -7.22
N LEU A 318 23.19 12.48 -7.34
CA LEU A 318 22.61 11.74 -8.47
C LEU A 318 22.11 12.68 -9.57
#